data_AF-A0A933PEN5-F1
#
_entry.id   AF-A0A933PEN5-F1
#
_cell.length_a   1.000
_cell.length_b   1.000
_cell.length_c   1.000
_cell.angle_alpha   90.00
_cell.angle_beta   90.00
_cell.angle_gamma   90.00
#
_symmetry.space_group_name_H-M   'P 1'
#
loop_
_entity.id
_entity.type
_entity.pdbx_description
1 polymer ?
#
loop_
_entity_poly.entity_id
_entity_poly.type
_entity_poly.pdbx_seq_one_letter_code
_entity_poly.pdbx_strand_id
1 'polypeptide(L)'
;MSSPTGSHVPPAGLRERVLTAALIARTPGRATPATEPITAVEGLRRSAQSLRQVLSALDESQWRIPALRGLDVQGLIGHLIGVETDVAGALTGDARAAAADHIASTETTARLQNGRPGRATLYDWVTAAGHVLDLLAAADPDAPVAVHGLRLTTRSLSIVRTFELWTHENDIRRALGMPRTDPDAPTLTVMTDFATAILPRAAAVRGIETPVDLRLVLTGPGGGTWQLRLRDETPAADIGVVTDAAAFCRLLANRTAAPDLPVHITGDPAIARQVLQAATTLALD
;
A
#
# COMPACT_ATOMS: atom_id res chain seq x y z
N MET A 1 -37.45 21.37 42.08
CA MET A 1 -36.53 20.26 41.73
C MET A 1 -36.70 19.99 40.25
N SER A 2 -35.72 20.38 39.45
CA SER A 2 -35.77 20.33 37.99
C SER A 2 -35.58 18.88 37.50
N SER A 3 -36.50 18.40 36.67
CA SER A 3 -36.41 17.09 36.01
C SER A 3 -35.27 17.07 34.99
N PRO A 4 -34.55 15.95 34.82
CA PRO A 4 -33.44 15.86 33.89
C PRO A 4 -33.94 15.82 32.45
N THR A 5 -33.25 16.59 31.61
CA THR A 5 -33.40 16.72 30.16
C THR A 5 -33.47 15.36 29.47
N GLY A 6 -34.53 15.15 28.68
CA GLY A 6 -34.73 13.94 27.89
C GLY A 6 -33.58 13.70 26.90
N SER A 7 -33.08 12.48 26.86
CA SER A 7 -32.16 12.03 25.83
C SER A 7 -32.88 12.07 24.47
N HIS A 8 -32.60 13.09 23.67
CA HIS A 8 -33.09 13.14 22.29
C HIS A 8 -32.41 12.04 21.49
N VAL A 9 -33.13 10.96 21.24
CA VAL A 9 -32.72 9.94 20.28
C VAL A 9 -32.81 10.58 18.88
N PRO A 10 -31.70 10.66 18.12
CA PRO A 10 -31.75 11.22 16.79
C PRO A 10 -32.69 10.39 15.91
N PRO A 11 -33.45 11.03 14.99
CA PRO A 11 -34.31 10.32 14.05
C PRO A 11 -33.57 9.22 13.31
N ALA A 12 -34.25 8.09 13.06
CA ALA A 12 -33.71 7.00 12.27
C ALA A 12 -33.17 7.52 10.93
N GLY A 13 -31.97 7.06 10.55
CA GLY A 13 -31.27 7.47 9.33
C GLY A 13 -30.77 8.91 9.30
N LEU A 14 -30.86 9.71 10.40
CA LEU A 14 -30.38 11.09 10.41
C LEU A 14 -28.88 11.15 10.10
N ARG A 15 -28.08 10.28 10.71
CA ARG A 15 -26.63 10.18 10.44
C ARG A 15 -26.34 10.00 8.96
N GLU A 16 -27.07 9.09 8.32
CA GLU A 16 -26.89 8.74 6.92
C GLU A 16 -27.27 9.91 6.01
N ARG A 17 -28.42 10.56 6.24
CA ARG A 17 -28.82 11.78 5.52
C ARG A 17 -27.82 12.91 5.69
N VAL A 18 -27.31 13.13 6.90
CA VAL A 18 -26.30 14.18 7.18
C VAL A 18 -24.99 13.87 6.47
N LEU A 19 -24.52 12.61 6.49
CA LEU A 19 -23.31 12.20 5.78
C LEU A 19 -23.47 12.32 4.27
N THR A 20 -24.58 11.85 3.70
CA THR A 20 -24.89 11.98 2.27
C THR A 20 -24.91 13.46 1.85
N ALA A 21 -25.63 14.32 2.59
CA ALA A 21 -25.70 15.74 2.28
C ALA A 21 -24.32 16.42 2.40
N ALA A 22 -23.54 16.09 3.43
CA ALA A 22 -22.19 16.61 3.59
C ALA A 22 -21.23 16.14 2.50
N LEU A 23 -21.38 14.89 2.02
CA LEU A 23 -20.58 14.33 0.93
C LEU A 23 -20.94 14.99 -0.41
N ILE A 24 -22.22 15.23 -0.69
CA ILE A 24 -22.66 15.93 -1.91
C ILE A 24 -22.15 17.38 -1.90
N ALA A 25 -22.25 18.08 -0.77
CA ALA A 25 -21.94 19.51 -0.69
C ALA A 25 -20.43 19.85 -0.69
N ARG A 26 -19.56 18.89 -0.34
CA ARG A 26 -18.11 19.15 -0.21
C ARG A 26 -17.35 18.86 -1.48
N THR A 27 -16.59 19.84 -1.97
CA THR A 27 -15.57 19.67 -3.01
C THR A 27 -14.48 18.71 -2.54
N PRO A 28 -13.81 17.95 -3.44
CA PRO A 28 -12.63 17.18 -3.08
C PRO A 28 -11.59 18.03 -2.33
N GLY A 29 -11.10 17.54 -1.19
CA GLY A 29 -10.17 18.25 -0.31
C GLY A 29 -9.10 17.31 0.28
N ARG A 30 -8.06 17.89 0.87
CA ARG A 30 -6.94 17.17 1.50
C ARG A 30 -6.98 17.31 3.02
N ALA A 31 -6.32 16.39 3.72
CA ALA A 31 -6.13 16.49 5.16
C ALA A 31 -5.51 17.85 5.54
N THR A 32 -5.94 18.40 6.69
CA THR A 32 -5.45 19.65 7.26
C THR A 32 -4.84 19.38 8.63
N PRO A 33 -3.62 19.87 8.94
CA PRO A 33 -2.77 20.71 8.09
C PRO A 33 -2.21 19.96 6.88
N ALA A 34 -1.89 20.71 5.82
CA ALA A 34 -1.25 20.13 4.63
C ALA A 34 0.10 19.52 5.02
N THR A 35 0.37 18.32 4.52
CA THR A 35 1.66 17.65 4.72
C THR A 35 2.71 18.26 3.81
N GLU A 36 3.94 18.42 4.29
CA GLU A 36 5.08 18.77 3.44
C GLU A 36 5.25 17.71 2.34
N PRO A 37 5.32 18.09 1.04
CA PRO A 37 5.44 17.14 -0.04
C PRO A 37 6.84 16.51 -0.06
N ILE A 38 6.90 15.20 -0.28
CA ILE A 38 8.15 14.44 -0.46
C ILE A 38 8.20 13.78 -1.83
N THR A 39 9.40 13.45 -2.30
CA THR A 39 9.55 12.65 -3.53
C THR A 39 9.23 11.18 -3.26
N ALA A 40 8.92 10.42 -4.31
CA ALA A 40 8.70 8.97 -4.19
C ALA A 40 9.94 8.23 -3.65
N VAL A 41 11.15 8.66 -4.05
CA VAL A 41 12.42 8.10 -3.54
C VAL A 41 12.61 8.42 -2.06
N GLU A 42 12.18 9.60 -1.59
CA GLU A 42 12.21 9.92 -0.16
C GLU A 42 11.24 9.06 0.65
N GLY A 43 10.04 8.78 0.15
CA GLY A 43 9.12 7.83 0.79
C GLY A 43 9.71 6.42 0.90
N LEU A 44 10.41 5.97 -0.16
CA LEU A 44 11.12 4.70 -0.16
C LEU A 44 12.27 4.69 0.88
N ARG A 45 13.08 5.75 0.92
CA ARG A 45 14.18 5.90 1.87
C ARG A 45 13.69 5.80 3.32
N ARG A 46 12.60 6.48 3.65
CA ARG A 46 11.98 6.43 5.00
C ARG A 46 11.49 5.03 5.35
N SER A 47 10.87 4.34 4.41
CA SER A 47 10.38 2.96 4.60
C SER A 47 11.54 1.98 4.78
N ALA A 48 12.61 2.10 4.01
CA ALA A 48 13.84 1.34 4.21
C ALA A 48 14.47 1.65 5.57
N GLN A 49 14.50 2.92 6.00
CA GLN A 49 15.01 3.26 7.33
C GLN A 49 14.19 2.63 8.46
N SER A 50 12.87 2.64 8.34
CA SER A 50 11.96 2.02 9.32
C SER A 50 12.19 0.51 9.43
N LEU A 51 12.22 -0.20 8.30
CA LEU A 51 12.49 -1.64 8.30
C LEU A 51 13.87 -1.95 8.88
N ARG A 52 14.90 -1.15 8.55
CA ARG A 52 16.24 -1.30 9.12
C ARG A 52 16.23 -1.19 10.65
N GLN A 53 15.45 -0.27 11.21
CA GLN A 53 15.35 -0.09 12.66
C GLN A 53 14.75 -1.32 13.33
N VAL A 54 13.68 -1.91 12.75
CA VAL A 54 13.09 -3.16 13.24
C VAL A 54 14.12 -4.28 13.22
N LEU A 55 14.77 -4.49 12.07
CA LEU A 55 15.74 -5.58 11.90
C LEU A 55 16.98 -5.45 12.78
N SER A 56 17.45 -4.23 13.02
CA SER A 56 18.62 -3.96 13.89
C SER A 56 18.36 -4.29 15.36
N ALA A 57 17.09 -4.36 15.78
CA ALA A 57 16.70 -4.66 17.14
C ALA A 57 16.45 -6.16 17.39
N LEU A 58 16.48 -7.00 16.35
CA LEU A 58 16.16 -8.42 16.47
C LEU A 58 17.34 -9.22 17.03
N ASP A 59 17.04 -10.13 17.96
CA ASP A 59 17.97 -11.18 18.37
C ASP A 59 17.96 -12.37 17.38
N GLU A 60 18.96 -13.25 17.48
CA GLU A 60 19.13 -14.39 16.58
C GLU A 60 17.96 -15.41 16.61
N SER A 61 17.19 -15.46 17.71
CA SER A 61 16.01 -16.33 17.77
C SER A 61 14.83 -15.73 17.01
N GLN A 62 14.69 -14.40 17.03
CA GLN A 62 13.63 -13.67 16.33
C GLN A 62 13.78 -13.74 14.81
N TRP A 63 15.02 -13.80 14.30
CA TRP A 63 15.28 -14.02 12.87
C TRP A 63 14.71 -15.36 12.34
N ARG A 64 14.52 -16.34 13.21
CA ARG A 64 14.03 -17.70 12.87
C ARG A 64 12.54 -17.89 13.12
N ILE A 65 11.82 -16.83 13.52
CA ILE A 65 10.38 -16.91 13.74
C ILE A 65 9.66 -17.01 12.38
N PRO A 66 8.76 -17.99 12.18
CA PRO A 66 7.95 -18.09 10.97
C PRO A 66 7.16 -16.81 10.71
N ALA A 67 7.20 -16.28 9.48
CA ALA A 67 6.58 -15.00 9.13
C ALA A 67 5.51 -15.13 8.04
N LEU A 68 5.90 -15.48 6.81
CA LEU A 68 5.01 -15.45 5.65
C LEU A 68 5.48 -16.43 4.57
N ARG A 69 4.55 -17.04 3.82
CA ARG A 69 4.86 -17.93 2.68
C ARG A 69 5.82 -19.09 3.04
N GLY A 70 5.75 -19.59 4.28
CA GLY A 70 6.66 -20.63 4.78
C GLY A 70 8.09 -20.15 5.04
N LEU A 71 8.37 -18.86 4.88
CA LEU A 71 9.62 -18.21 5.25
C LEU A 71 9.57 -17.76 6.71
N ASP A 72 10.69 -17.85 7.40
CA ASP A 72 10.94 -17.11 8.63
C ASP A 72 11.33 -15.65 8.31
N VAL A 73 11.55 -14.84 9.35
CA VAL A 73 11.98 -13.44 9.18
C VAL A 73 13.23 -13.35 8.31
N GLN A 74 14.21 -14.24 8.51
CA GLN A 74 15.45 -14.27 7.72
C GLN A 74 15.21 -14.58 6.25
N GLY A 75 14.40 -15.60 5.95
CA GLY A 75 13.99 -15.95 4.59
C GLY A 75 13.20 -14.84 3.92
N LEU A 76 12.33 -14.12 4.66
CA LEU A 76 11.58 -12.98 4.13
C LEU A 76 12.50 -11.81 3.78
N ILE A 77 13.52 -11.52 4.59
CA ILE A 77 14.54 -10.52 4.22
C ILE A 77 15.41 -11.01 3.05
N GLY A 78 15.70 -12.31 2.96
CA GLY A 78 16.33 -12.90 1.78
C GLY A 78 15.50 -12.76 0.50
N HIS A 79 14.17 -12.87 0.59
CA HIS A 79 13.26 -12.53 -0.51
C HIS A 79 13.42 -11.06 -0.92
N LEU A 80 13.40 -10.13 0.04
CA LEU A 80 13.61 -8.69 -0.24
C LEU A 80 14.95 -8.41 -0.92
N ILE A 81 16.04 -9.05 -0.49
CA ILE A 81 17.35 -8.93 -1.17
C ILE A 81 17.26 -9.38 -2.64
N GLY A 82 16.54 -10.47 -2.89
CA GLY A 82 16.29 -10.95 -4.25
C GLY A 82 15.51 -9.93 -5.07
N VAL A 83 14.48 -9.32 -4.50
CA VAL A 83 13.72 -8.26 -5.16
C VAL A 83 14.59 -7.05 -5.47
N GLU A 84 15.41 -6.58 -4.53
CA GLU A 84 16.32 -5.44 -4.80
C GLU A 84 17.35 -5.78 -5.89
N THR A 85 17.77 -7.04 -6.00
CA THR A 85 18.65 -7.51 -7.08
C THR A 85 17.95 -7.42 -8.45
N ASP A 86 16.72 -7.92 -8.55
CA ASP A 86 15.92 -7.83 -9.78
C ASP A 86 15.63 -6.38 -10.16
N VAL A 87 15.32 -5.53 -9.18
CA VAL A 87 15.07 -4.09 -9.39
C VAL A 87 16.32 -3.38 -9.89
N ALA A 88 17.49 -3.62 -9.28
CA ALA A 88 18.75 -3.07 -9.76
C ALA A 88 19.06 -3.54 -11.20
N GLY A 89 18.79 -4.81 -11.50
CA GLY A 89 18.88 -5.36 -12.85
C GLY A 89 17.97 -4.61 -13.83
N ALA A 90 16.70 -4.42 -13.50
CA ALA A 90 15.74 -3.70 -14.33
C ALA A 90 16.16 -2.25 -14.60
N LEU A 91 16.64 -1.55 -13.57
CA LEU A 91 17.12 -0.15 -13.67
C LEU A 91 18.40 -0.02 -14.51
N THR A 92 19.19 -1.10 -14.63
CA THR A 92 20.41 -1.15 -15.44
C THR A 92 20.22 -1.85 -16.78
N GLY A 93 18.99 -2.24 -17.12
CA GLY A 93 18.62 -2.75 -18.44
C GLY A 93 18.64 -4.28 -18.61
N ASP A 94 18.69 -5.06 -17.52
CA ASP A 94 18.54 -6.52 -17.61
C ASP A 94 17.10 -6.92 -17.94
N ALA A 95 16.90 -7.41 -19.16
CA ALA A 95 15.61 -7.88 -19.65
C ALA A 95 15.06 -9.10 -18.88
N ARG A 96 15.89 -9.85 -18.15
CA ARG A 96 15.42 -10.99 -17.32
C ARG A 96 14.53 -10.53 -16.17
N ALA A 97 14.84 -9.38 -15.57
CA ALA A 97 14.07 -8.82 -14.47
C ALA A 97 12.63 -8.46 -14.90
N ALA A 98 12.42 -8.11 -16.18
CA ALA A 98 11.12 -7.73 -16.70
C ALA A 98 10.09 -8.86 -16.68
N ALA A 99 10.51 -10.11 -16.87
CA ALA A 99 9.63 -11.28 -16.95
C ALA A 99 9.76 -12.23 -15.75
N ALA A 100 10.64 -11.91 -14.80
CA ALA A 100 10.82 -12.68 -13.57
C ALA A 100 9.51 -12.74 -12.77
N ASP A 101 9.19 -13.88 -12.18
CA ASP A 101 8.10 -13.96 -11.21
C ASP A 101 8.57 -13.37 -9.87
N HIS A 102 7.76 -12.50 -9.27
CA HIS A 102 8.12 -11.74 -8.06
C HIS A 102 8.56 -12.64 -6.89
N ILE A 103 7.94 -13.81 -6.73
CA ILE A 103 8.23 -14.72 -5.62
C ILE A 103 9.29 -15.74 -6.06
N ALA A 104 9.05 -16.44 -7.16
CA ALA A 104 9.90 -17.54 -7.59
C ALA A 104 11.33 -17.10 -7.94
N SER A 105 11.53 -15.89 -8.47
CA SER A 105 12.87 -15.38 -8.78
C SER A 105 13.75 -15.23 -7.54
N THR A 106 13.13 -15.00 -6.38
CA THR A 106 13.81 -14.68 -5.12
C THR A 106 14.07 -15.90 -4.23
N GLU A 107 13.53 -17.07 -4.57
CA GLU A 107 13.64 -18.28 -3.73
C GLU A 107 15.09 -18.65 -3.42
N THR A 108 15.97 -18.52 -4.41
CA THR A 108 17.40 -18.82 -4.25
C THR A 108 18.02 -17.87 -3.24
N THR A 109 17.77 -16.57 -3.36
CA THR A 109 18.28 -15.55 -2.45
C THR A 109 17.72 -15.72 -1.04
N ALA A 110 16.43 -16.05 -0.91
CA ALA A 110 15.81 -16.40 0.37
C ALA A 110 16.52 -17.59 1.04
N ARG A 111 16.73 -18.69 0.31
CA ARG A 111 17.40 -19.90 0.84
C ARG A 111 18.86 -19.65 1.20
N LEU A 112 19.58 -18.80 0.46
CA LEU A 112 20.97 -18.45 0.76
C LEU A 112 21.14 -17.77 2.13
N GLN A 113 20.07 -17.18 2.68
CA GLN A 113 20.12 -16.57 4.00
C GLN A 113 19.98 -17.57 5.15
N ASN A 114 19.50 -18.79 4.88
CA ASN A 114 19.28 -19.81 5.91
C ASN A 114 20.59 -20.16 6.65
N GLY A 115 20.54 -20.10 7.98
CA GLY A 115 21.67 -20.48 8.84
C GLY A 115 22.77 -19.40 8.96
N ARG A 116 22.63 -18.26 8.30
CA ARG A 116 23.53 -17.11 8.49
C ARG A 116 23.18 -16.39 9.81
N PRO A 117 24.14 -15.69 10.45
CA PRO A 117 23.81 -14.75 11.52
C PRO A 117 22.87 -13.66 11.01
N GLY A 118 21.86 -13.27 11.80
CA GLY A 118 20.87 -12.26 11.39
C GLY A 118 21.52 -10.94 10.94
N ARG A 119 22.60 -10.52 11.63
CA ARG A 119 23.40 -9.34 11.25
C ARG A 119 23.99 -9.39 9.83
N ALA A 120 24.31 -10.59 9.31
CA ALA A 120 24.84 -10.75 7.96
C ALA A 120 23.73 -10.57 6.93
N THR A 121 22.54 -11.12 7.20
CA THR A 121 21.35 -10.89 6.38
C THR A 121 20.94 -9.41 6.37
N LEU A 122 20.97 -8.75 7.53
CA LEU A 122 20.74 -7.31 7.63
C LEU A 122 21.74 -6.51 6.80
N TYR A 123 23.03 -6.85 6.87
CA TYR A 123 24.06 -6.20 6.07
C TYR A 123 23.78 -6.33 4.57
N ASP A 124 23.53 -7.55 4.09
CA ASP A 124 23.25 -7.81 2.67
C ASP A 124 22.02 -7.01 2.19
N TRP A 125 20.95 -6.98 3.00
CA TRP A 125 19.74 -6.21 2.67
C TRP A 125 19.98 -4.70 2.66
N VAL A 126 20.70 -4.14 3.63
CA VAL A 126 21.03 -2.70 3.64
C VAL A 126 21.86 -2.35 2.41
N THR A 127 22.81 -3.20 2.01
CA THR A 127 23.62 -2.99 0.82
C THR A 127 22.76 -3.02 -0.45
N ALA A 128 21.89 -4.00 -0.60
CA ALA A 128 21.02 -4.13 -1.78
C ALA A 128 20.00 -2.97 -1.88
N ALA A 129 19.31 -2.64 -0.79
CA ALA A 129 18.36 -1.53 -0.74
C ALA A 129 19.04 -0.17 -0.96
N GLY A 130 20.25 0.02 -0.43
CA GLY A 130 21.06 1.22 -0.65
C GLY A 130 21.41 1.40 -2.13
N HIS A 131 21.84 0.32 -2.80
CA HIS A 131 22.15 0.36 -4.23
C HIS A 131 20.93 0.75 -5.08
N VAL A 132 19.75 0.19 -4.79
CA VAL A 132 18.51 0.55 -5.50
C VAL A 132 18.11 1.99 -5.24
N LEU A 133 18.23 2.48 -4.00
CA LEU A 133 17.99 3.88 -3.66
C LEU A 133 18.91 4.84 -4.45
N ASP A 134 20.19 4.50 -4.59
CA ASP A 134 21.15 5.31 -5.36
C ASP A 134 20.80 5.33 -6.86
N LEU A 135 20.44 4.18 -7.44
CA LEU A 135 19.99 4.10 -8.84
C LEU A 135 18.72 4.93 -9.08
N LEU A 136 17.72 4.80 -8.20
CA LEU A 136 16.45 5.54 -8.32
C LEU A 136 16.63 7.05 -8.11
N ALA A 137 17.54 7.44 -7.21
CA ALA A 137 17.85 8.86 -6.99
C ALA A 137 18.56 9.51 -8.19
N ALA A 138 19.33 8.74 -8.95
CA ALA A 138 20.02 9.21 -10.15
C ALA A 138 19.17 9.14 -11.43
N ALA A 139 18.11 8.33 -11.44
CA ALA A 139 17.26 8.10 -12.61
C ALA A 139 16.29 9.26 -12.89
N ASP A 140 15.92 9.44 -14.16
CA ASP A 140 14.77 10.26 -14.54
C ASP A 140 13.49 9.64 -13.94
N PRO A 141 12.70 10.38 -13.12
CA PRO A 141 11.50 9.88 -12.46
C PRO A 141 10.39 9.41 -13.42
N ASP A 142 10.43 9.84 -14.68
CA ASP A 142 9.46 9.48 -15.72
C ASP A 142 9.98 8.39 -16.67
N ALA A 143 11.24 7.95 -16.50
CA ALA A 143 11.80 6.87 -17.30
C ALA A 143 11.01 5.55 -17.10
N PRO A 144 10.73 4.79 -18.18
CA PRO A 144 10.06 3.51 -18.08
C PRO A 144 10.99 2.44 -17.51
N VAL A 145 10.45 1.58 -16.66
CA VAL A 145 11.12 0.41 -16.08
C VAL A 145 10.17 -0.79 -16.13
N ALA A 146 10.72 -1.95 -16.49
CA ALA A 146 9.98 -3.20 -16.52
C ALA A 146 10.59 -4.19 -15.54
N VAL A 147 9.80 -4.64 -14.56
CA VAL A 147 10.23 -5.56 -13.50
C VAL A 147 9.04 -6.39 -13.05
N HIS A 148 9.24 -7.68 -12.81
CA HIS A 148 8.21 -8.58 -12.29
C HIS A 148 6.88 -8.59 -13.06
N GLY A 149 6.95 -8.53 -14.40
CA GLY A 149 5.79 -8.43 -15.28
C GLY A 149 5.10 -7.05 -15.29
N LEU A 150 5.53 -6.13 -14.44
CA LEU A 150 5.03 -4.76 -14.38
C LEU A 150 5.80 -3.86 -15.37
N ARG A 151 5.10 -2.84 -15.88
CA ARG A 151 5.68 -1.71 -16.61
C ARG A 151 5.28 -0.43 -15.89
N LEU A 152 6.26 0.25 -15.34
CA LEU A 152 6.11 1.39 -14.45
C LEU A 152 7.02 2.54 -14.90
N THR A 153 6.84 3.72 -14.33
CA THR A 153 7.90 4.72 -14.28
C THR A 153 8.80 4.47 -13.07
N THR A 154 10.04 4.95 -13.07
CA THR A 154 10.93 4.88 -11.89
C THR A 154 10.31 5.55 -10.65
N ARG A 155 9.53 6.63 -10.82
CA ARG A 155 8.71 7.22 -9.75
C ARG A 155 7.70 6.22 -9.21
N SER A 156 6.92 5.58 -10.07
CA SER A 156 5.92 4.59 -9.65
C SER A 156 6.56 3.37 -9.00
N LEU A 157 7.69 2.90 -9.53
CA LEU A 157 8.48 1.81 -8.94
C LEU A 157 8.92 2.16 -7.51
N SER A 158 9.39 3.39 -7.27
CA SER A 158 9.77 3.84 -5.92
C SER A 158 8.61 3.74 -4.92
N ILE A 159 7.38 4.05 -5.37
CA ILE A 159 6.17 3.95 -4.54
C ILE A 159 5.79 2.47 -4.33
N VAL A 160 5.89 1.62 -5.36
CA VAL A 160 5.65 0.17 -5.23
C VAL A 160 6.63 -0.47 -4.23
N ARG A 161 7.93 -0.11 -4.29
CA ARG A 161 8.92 -0.52 -3.30
C ARG A 161 8.56 -0.02 -1.89
N THR A 162 8.08 1.22 -1.77
CA THR A 162 7.60 1.79 -0.49
C THR A 162 6.48 0.93 0.11
N PHE A 163 5.49 0.54 -0.70
CA PHE A 163 4.42 -0.38 -0.29
C PHE A 163 4.97 -1.72 0.20
N GLU A 164 5.90 -2.32 -0.56
CA GLU A 164 6.40 -3.65 -0.28
C GLU A 164 7.27 -3.70 0.99
N LEU A 165 8.16 -2.72 1.20
CA LEU A 165 8.94 -2.62 2.44
C LEU A 165 8.06 -2.40 3.68
N TRP A 166 7.07 -1.50 3.60
CA TRP A 166 6.14 -1.27 4.70
C TRP A 166 5.25 -2.50 5.00
N THR A 167 4.83 -3.19 3.94
CA THR A 167 4.02 -4.42 4.05
C THR A 167 4.80 -5.51 4.77
N HIS A 168 6.03 -5.76 4.35
CA HIS A 168 6.86 -6.80 4.95
C HIS A 168 7.42 -6.44 6.31
N GLU A 169 7.66 -5.16 6.61
CA GLU A 169 7.88 -4.72 7.99
C GLU A 169 6.70 -5.13 8.88
N ASN A 170 5.46 -4.91 8.43
CA ASN A 170 4.27 -5.28 9.19
C ASN A 170 4.03 -6.79 9.25
N ASP A 171 4.42 -7.56 8.22
CA ASP A 171 4.41 -9.02 8.27
C ASP A 171 5.39 -9.54 9.34
N ILE A 172 6.59 -8.96 9.41
CA ILE A 172 7.59 -9.28 10.45
C ILE A 172 7.07 -8.88 11.84
N ARG A 173 6.56 -7.66 11.99
CA ARG A 173 5.98 -7.19 13.26
C ARG A 173 4.88 -8.13 13.75
N ARG A 174 3.97 -8.55 12.85
CA ARG A 174 2.92 -9.52 13.18
C ARG A 174 3.50 -10.84 13.66
N ALA A 175 4.49 -11.38 12.97
CA ALA A 175 5.16 -12.63 13.34
C ALA A 175 5.81 -12.56 14.73
N LEU A 176 6.36 -11.39 15.08
CA LEU A 176 7.02 -11.11 16.36
C LEU A 176 6.05 -10.66 17.47
N GLY A 177 4.75 -10.57 17.21
CA GLY A 177 3.77 -10.06 18.18
C GLY A 177 3.90 -8.56 18.48
N MET A 178 4.56 -7.81 17.61
CA MET A 178 4.73 -6.36 17.74
C MET A 178 3.50 -5.60 17.21
N PRO A 179 3.21 -4.40 17.73
CA PRO A 179 2.21 -3.52 17.16
C PRO A 179 2.52 -3.19 15.70
N ARG A 180 1.47 -3.08 14.88
CA ARG A 180 1.55 -2.56 13.51
C ARG A 180 1.97 -1.10 13.50
N THR A 181 2.58 -0.68 12.42
CA THR A 181 3.00 0.71 12.17
C THR A 181 2.40 1.22 10.88
N ASP A 182 2.08 2.50 10.86
CA ASP A 182 1.72 3.25 9.66
C ASP A 182 2.91 4.14 9.25
N PRO A 183 3.15 4.37 7.94
CA PRO A 183 4.13 5.35 7.50
C PRO A 183 3.74 6.76 7.98
N ASP A 184 4.71 7.68 7.97
CA ASP A 184 4.41 9.07 8.27
C ASP A 184 3.43 9.70 7.26
N ALA A 185 2.82 10.82 7.63
CA ALA A 185 1.78 11.45 6.82
C ALA A 185 2.26 11.80 5.40
N PRO A 186 3.46 12.38 5.16
CA PRO A 186 3.97 12.60 3.81
C PRO A 186 4.13 11.32 2.97
N THR A 187 4.65 10.24 3.57
CA THR A 187 4.81 8.95 2.89
C THR A 187 3.45 8.35 2.53
N LEU A 188 2.49 8.39 3.47
CA LEU A 188 1.11 7.96 3.20
C LEU A 188 0.43 8.81 2.12
N THR A 189 0.70 10.11 2.03
CA THR A 189 0.16 10.96 0.95
C THR A 189 0.63 10.46 -0.42
N VAL A 190 1.93 10.18 -0.58
CA VAL A 190 2.47 9.64 -1.85
C VAL A 190 1.86 8.28 -2.18
N MET A 191 1.72 7.41 -1.17
CA MET A 191 1.13 6.08 -1.34
C MET A 191 -0.35 6.12 -1.72
N THR A 192 -1.14 7.00 -1.09
CA THR A 192 -2.58 7.14 -1.38
C THR A 192 -2.86 7.80 -2.71
N ASP A 193 -2.05 8.80 -3.11
CA ASP A 193 -2.12 9.38 -4.45
C ASP A 193 -1.85 8.34 -5.53
N PHE A 194 -0.86 7.47 -5.34
CA PHE A 194 -0.61 6.36 -6.25
C PHE A 194 -1.75 5.32 -6.25
N ALA A 195 -2.17 4.86 -5.06
CA ALA A 195 -3.21 3.85 -4.90
C ALA A 195 -4.54 4.26 -5.55
N THR A 196 -4.90 5.54 -5.43
CA THR A 196 -6.12 6.10 -6.03
C THR A 196 -5.98 6.25 -7.54
N ALA A 197 -4.82 6.66 -8.04
CA ALA A 197 -4.56 6.82 -9.47
C ALA A 197 -4.59 5.49 -10.25
N ILE A 198 -4.18 4.38 -9.63
CA ILE A 198 -4.18 3.05 -10.29
C ILE A 198 -5.52 2.32 -10.18
N LEU A 199 -6.47 2.81 -9.38
CA LEU A 199 -7.73 2.12 -9.11
C LEU A 199 -8.60 1.89 -10.36
N PRO A 200 -8.75 2.84 -11.31
CA PRO A 200 -9.45 2.58 -12.57
C PRO A 200 -8.84 1.43 -13.38
N ARG A 201 -7.50 1.36 -13.43
CA ARG A 201 -6.79 0.25 -14.08
C ARG A 201 -7.05 -1.07 -13.35
N ALA A 202 -7.02 -1.07 -12.03
CA ALA A 202 -7.32 -2.26 -11.23
C ALA A 202 -8.75 -2.77 -11.49
N ALA A 203 -9.73 -1.87 -11.57
CA ALA A 203 -11.11 -2.18 -11.92
C ALA A 203 -11.24 -2.80 -13.33
N ALA A 204 -10.52 -2.25 -14.31
CA ALA A 204 -10.48 -2.80 -15.67
C ALA A 204 -9.86 -4.20 -15.73
N VAL A 205 -8.72 -4.43 -15.06
CA VAL A 205 -8.08 -5.76 -14.98
C VAL A 205 -9.00 -6.78 -14.31
N ARG A 206 -9.76 -6.36 -13.30
CA ARG A 206 -10.73 -7.21 -12.61
C ARG A 206 -12.01 -7.47 -13.42
N GLY A 207 -12.22 -6.76 -14.53
CA GLY A 207 -13.40 -6.91 -15.38
C GLY A 207 -14.67 -6.30 -14.77
N ILE A 208 -14.56 -5.21 -14.00
CA ILE A 208 -15.76 -4.48 -13.56
C ILE A 208 -16.43 -3.88 -14.80
N GLU A 209 -17.61 -4.41 -15.16
CA GLU A 209 -18.36 -3.96 -16.34
C GLU A 209 -19.22 -2.74 -16.06
N THR A 210 -19.76 -2.63 -14.85
CA THR A 210 -20.61 -1.50 -14.46
C THR A 210 -19.81 -0.20 -14.47
N PRO A 211 -20.25 0.83 -15.21
CA PRO A 211 -19.64 2.16 -15.10
C PRO A 211 -19.89 2.74 -13.71
N VAL A 212 -18.85 3.28 -13.06
CA VAL A 212 -18.91 3.78 -11.68
C VAL A 212 -18.31 5.17 -11.60
N ASP A 213 -19.07 6.08 -10.97
CA ASP A 213 -18.60 7.36 -10.45
C ASP A 213 -18.31 7.21 -8.96
N LEU A 214 -17.03 7.04 -8.62
CA LEU A 214 -16.58 6.76 -7.27
C LEU A 214 -16.13 8.04 -6.57
N ARG A 215 -16.78 8.36 -5.46
CA ARG A 215 -16.28 9.30 -4.45
C ARG A 215 -15.55 8.53 -3.34
N LEU A 216 -14.22 8.54 -3.38
CA LEU A 216 -13.37 7.91 -2.37
C LEU A 216 -12.87 8.96 -1.37
N VAL A 217 -13.20 8.78 -0.10
CA VAL A 217 -12.71 9.61 1.02
C VAL A 217 -11.80 8.75 1.88
N LEU A 218 -10.51 9.10 1.91
CA LEU A 218 -9.54 8.50 2.83
C LEU A 218 -9.37 9.41 4.03
N THR A 219 -9.65 8.91 5.24
CA THR A 219 -9.48 9.64 6.50
C THR A 219 -8.09 9.41 7.09
N GLY A 220 -7.69 10.25 8.06
CA GLY A 220 -6.42 10.09 8.76
C GLY A 220 -5.21 10.72 8.04
N PRO A 221 -3.98 10.43 8.50
CA PRO A 221 -2.74 10.86 7.84
C PRO A 221 -2.68 10.38 6.38
N GLY A 222 -2.23 11.24 5.47
CA GLY A 222 -2.29 10.96 4.02
C GLY A 222 -3.71 10.93 3.45
N GLY A 223 -4.71 11.33 4.22
CA GLY A 223 -6.10 11.36 3.80
C GLY A 223 -6.42 12.44 2.76
N GLY A 224 -7.55 12.25 2.09
CA GLY A 224 -8.04 13.13 1.05
C GLY A 224 -9.38 12.69 0.50
N THR A 225 -9.87 13.39 -0.52
CA THR A 225 -11.05 13.00 -1.28
C THR A 225 -10.71 12.99 -2.75
N TRP A 226 -11.10 11.91 -3.43
CA TRP A 226 -10.95 11.71 -4.86
C TRP A 226 -12.31 11.46 -5.49
N GLN A 227 -12.48 11.96 -6.71
CA GLN A 227 -13.58 11.59 -7.59
C GLN A 227 -12.97 10.85 -8.77
N LEU A 228 -13.35 9.59 -8.94
CA LEU A 228 -12.77 8.68 -9.91
C LEU A 228 -13.88 8.14 -10.81
N ARG A 229 -13.73 8.33 -12.12
CA ARG A 229 -14.51 7.64 -13.14
C ARG A 229 -13.81 6.32 -13.43
N LEU A 230 -14.44 5.18 -13.14
CA LEU A 230 -13.80 3.87 -13.36
C LEU A 230 -13.91 3.41 -14.83
N ARG A 231 -14.93 3.89 -15.57
CA ARG A 231 -15.13 3.65 -17.00
C ARG A 231 -15.80 4.87 -17.65
N ASP A 232 -15.41 5.21 -18.87
CA ASP A 232 -15.94 6.37 -19.62
C ASP A 232 -17.27 6.07 -20.34
N GLU A 233 -18.24 5.51 -19.61
CA GLU A 233 -19.56 5.14 -20.11
C GLU A 233 -20.67 5.74 -19.23
N THR A 234 -21.86 5.97 -19.80
CA THR A 234 -23.01 6.54 -19.08
C THR A 234 -24.30 5.74 -19.34
N PRO A 235 -25.23 5.64 -18.36
CA PRO A 235 -25.14 6.16 -16.99
C PRO A 235 -24.16 5.37 -16.11
N ALA A 236 -23.56 6.05 -15.13
CA ALA A 236 -22.67 5.43 -14.14
C ALA A 236 -23.37 5.32 -12.78
N ALA A 237 -23.02 4.29 -12.00
CA ALA A 237 -23.48 4.16 -10.62
C ALA A 237 -22.69 5.11 -9.70
N ASP A 238 -23.41 5.94 -8.93
CA ASP A 238 -22.81 6.81 -7.92
C ASP A 238 -22.48 6.01 -6.66
N ILE A 239 -21.18 5.86 -6.38
CA ILE A 239 -20.67 5.09 -5.24
C ILE A 239 -19.82 6.00 -4.36
N GLY A 240 -20.08 5.99 -3.06
CA GLY A 240 -19.24 6.65 -2.06
C GLY A 240 -18.60 5.63 -1.13
N VAL A 241 -17.31 5.81 -0.88
CA VAL A 241 -16.51 4.97 0.03
C VAL A 241 -15.75 5.88 0.98
N VAL A 242 -15.88 5.64 2.29
CA VAL A 242 -15.11 6.32 3.34
C VAL A 242 -14.38 5.28 4.17
N THR A 243 -13.05 5.37 4.23
CA THR A 243 -12.18 4.46 5.01
C THR A 243 -10.92 5.19 5.47
N ASP A 244 -10.18 4.62 6.42
CA ASP A 244 -8.85 5.10 6.79
C ASP A 244 -7.83 4.92 5.64
N ALA A 245 -6.93 5.88 5.47
CA ALA A 245 -5.90 5.89 4.44
C ALA A 245 -4.93 4.70 4.54
N ALA A 246 -4.41 4.43 5.74
CA ALA A 246 -3.51 3.31 5.95
C ALA A 246 -4.25 1.97 5.81
N ALA A 247 -5.52 1.89 6.23
CA ALA A 247 -6.36 0.72 6.00
C ALA A 247 -6.60 0.45 4.51
N PHE A 248 -6.84 1.50 3.70
CA PHE A 248 -6.96 1.38 2.26
C PHE A 248 -5.65 0.92 1.60
N CYS A 249 -4.49 1.46 2.03
CA CYS A 249 -3.19 0.98 1.58
C CYS A 249 -2.93 -0.49 1.96
N ARG A 250 -3.38 -0.96 3.14
CA ARG A 250 -3.31 -2.38 3.52
C ARG A 250 -4.22 -3.27 2.66
N LEU A 251 -5.40 -2.80 2.29
CA LEU A 251 -6.27 -3.50 1.33
C LEU A 251 -5.54 -3.64 0.00
N LEU A 252 -4.98 -2.55 -0.54
CA LEU A 252 -4.22 -2.56 -1.79
C LEU A 252 -3.05 -3.55 -1.74
N ALA A 253 -2.35 -3.61 -0.60
CA ALA A 253 -1.27 -4.55 -0.34
C ALA A 253 -1.72 -5.97 0.03
N ASN A 254 -3.01 -6.30 -0.15
CA ASN A 254 -3.57 -7.62 0.13
C ASN A 254 -3.33 -8.10 1.58
N ARG A 255 -3.28 -7.18 2.55
CA ARG A 255 -3.12 -7.44 4.00
C ARG A 255 -4.37 -7.15 4.82
N THR A 256 -5.47 -6.81 4.16
CA THR A 256 -6.81 -6.70 4.74
C THR A 256 -7.79 -7.11 3.66
N ALA A 257 -8.64 -8.10 3.92
CA ALA A 257 -9.65 -8.49 2.94
C ALA A 257 -10.73 -7.41 2.86
N ALA A 258 -11.31 -7.22 1.68
CA ALA A 258 -12.36 -6.20 1.47
C ALA A 258 -13.54 -6.30 2.47
N PRO A 259 -14.02 -7.49 2.88
CA PRO A 259 -15.07 -7.60 3.91
C PRO A 259 -14.63 -7.14 5.31
N ASP A 260 -13.33 -7.20 5.62
CA ASP A 260 -12.77 -6.86 6.92
C ASP A 260 -12.35 -5.39 7.03
N LEU A 261 -12.41 -4.65 5.91
CA LEU A 261 -12.07 -3.23 5.89
C LEU A 261 -13.14 -2.42 6.64
N PRO A 262 -12.77 -1.64 7.68
CA PRO A 262 -13.69 -0.70 8.30
C PRO A 262 -14.04 0.42 7.31
N VAL A 263 -15.22 0.32 6.72
CA VAL A 263 -15.65 1.21 5.62
C VAL A 263 -17.08 1.67 5.82
N HIS A 264 -17.36 2.90 5.42
CA HIS A 264 -18.72 3.39 5.23
C HIS A 264 -18.99 3.54 3.73
N ILE A 265 -20.10 2.96 3.27
CA ILE A 265 -20.47 2.92 1.86
C ILE A 265 -21.80 3.66 1.67
N THR A 266 -21.87 4.47 0.62
CA THR A 266 -23.11 5.05 0.10
C THR A 266 -23.30 4.63 -1.36
N GLY A 267 -24.54 4.35 -1.79
CA GLY A 267 -24.82 3.74 -3.10
C GLY A 267 -24.93 2.21 -2.99
N ASP A 268 -24.77 1.49 -4.10
CA ASP A 268 -24.88 0.03 -4.12
C ASP A 268 -23.67 -0.64 -3.41
N PRO A 269 -23.89 -1.36 -2.29
CA PRO A 269 -22.80 -1.99 -1.55
C PRO A 269 -22.16 -3.17 -2.28
N ALA A 270 -22.85 -3.81 -3.23
CA ALA A 270 -22.26 -4.87 -4.05
C ALA A 270 -21.25 -4.31 -5.04
N ILE A 271 -21.58 -3.19 -5.69
CA ILE A 271 -20.65 -2.49 -6.60
C ILE A 271 -19.44 -1.96 -5.82
N ALA A 272 -19.66 -1.31 -4.67
CA ALA A 272 -18.57 -0.83 -3.82
C ALA A 272 -17.61 -1.96 -3.40
N ARG A 273 -18.14 -3.15 -3.05
CA ARG A 273 -17.32 -4.32 -2.74
C ARG A 273 -16.51 -4.81 -3.94
N GLN A 274 -17.07 -4.81 -5.16
CA GLN A 274 -16.31 -5.16 -6.36
C GLN A 274 -15.14 -4.19 -6.58
N VAL A 275 -15.38 -2.88 -6.41
CA VAL A 275 -14.34 -1.84 -6.52
C VAL A 275 -13.23 -2.05 -5.48
N LEU A 276 -13.59 -2.31 -4.21
CA LEU A 276 -12.61 -2.58 -3.16
C LEU A 276 -11.84 -3.89 -3.41
N GLN A 277 -12.49 -4.92 -3.92
CA GLN A 277 -11.82 -6.16 -4.34
C GLN A 277 -10.90 -5.95 -5.54
N ALA A 278 -11.23 -5.03 -6.45
CA ALA A 278 -10.35 -4.72 -7.57
C ALA A 278 -9.02 -4.11 -7.10
N ALA A 279 -9.04 -3.30 -6.03
CA ALA A 279 -7.84 -2.69 -5.45
C ALA A 279 -6.75 -3.73 -5.10
N THR A 280 -7.13 -4.94 -4.67
CA THR A 280 -6.16 -6.01 -4.33
C THR A 280 -5.50 -6.66 -5.54
N THR A 281 -6.02 -6.42 -6.76
CA THR A 281 -5.58 -7.10 -7.99
C THR A 281 -4.18 -6.67 -8.45
N LEU A 282 -3.69 -5.55 -7.93
CA LEU A 282 -2.37 -5.00 -8.26
C LEU A 282 -1.32 -5.26 -7.17
N ALA A 283 -1.68 -5.99 -6.10
CA ALA A 283 -0.71 -6.46 -5.14
C ALA A 283 0.27 -7.42 -5.83
N LEU A 284 1.55 -7.26 -5.53
CA LEU A 284 2.60 -8.20 -5.96
C LEU A 284 2.61 -9.48 -5.11
N ASP A 285 1.80 -9.53 -4.05
CA ASP A 285 1.95 -10.46 -2.93
C ASP A 285 0.60 -10.86 -2.28
#